data_AF-A0A9P8N4R0-F1
#
_entry.id   AF-A0A9P8N4R0-F1
#
_cell.length_a   1.000
_cell.length_b   1.000
_cell.length_c   1.000
_cell.angle_alpha   90.00
_cell.angle_beta   90.00
_cell.angle_gamma   90.00
#
_symmetry.space_group_name_H-M   'P 1'
#
loop_
_entity.id
_entity.type
_entity.pdbx_description
1 polymer ?
#
loop_
_entity_poly.entity_id
_entity_poly.type
_entity_poly.pdbx_seq_one_letter_code
_entity_poly.pdbx_strand_id
1 'polypeptide(L)'
;MPLIAPGVTSASADKTEEWTNKLSGKKLHDSESNAECFCKKDLPQEHRIVAPGAMVTKDLNENRLNVYLNEDGIVTHVGHG
;
A
#
# COMPACT_ATOMS: atom_id res chain seq x y z
N MET A 1 -5.24 -29.31 15.50
CA MET A 1 -5.11 -28.07 14.70
C MET A 1 -4.62 -26.97 15.64
N PRO A 2 -3.58 -26.21 15.27
CA PRO A 2 -2.90 -25.30 16.21
C PRO A 2 -3.78 -24.10 16.54
N LEU A 3 -3.73 -23.68 17.80
CA LEU A 3 -4.44 -22.53 18.37
C LEU A 3 -3.66 -21.25 18.07
N ILE A 4 -4.22 -20.37 17.24
CA ILE A 4 -3.67 -19.03 17.01
C ILE A 4 -4.12 -18.10 18.16
N ALA A 5 -3.14 -17.64 18.93
CA ALA A 5 -3.35 -16.74 20.05
C ALA A 5 -3.77 -15.34 19.55
N PRO A 6 -4.77 -14.69 20.17
CA PRO A 6 -5.13 -13.32 19.85
C PRO A 6 -4.24 -12.35 20.65
N GLY A 7 -3.51 -11.48 19.95
CA GLY A 7 -3.01 -10.24 20.52
C GLY A 7 -1.51 -9.99 20.36
N VAL A 8 -1.14 -9.19 19.35
CA VAL A 8 -0.19 -8.07 19.45
C VAL A 8 -0.20 -7.27 18.13
N THR A 9 -0.26 -5.94 18.23
CA THR A 9 -0.23 -4.87 17.17
C THR A 9 -1.54 -4.40 16.52
N SER A 10 -2.57 -4.10 17.33
CA SER A 10 -3.83 -3.48 16.89
C SER A 10 -3.71 -1.95 16.76
N ALA A 11 -3.42 -1.44 15.56
CA ALA A 11 -3.78 -0.09 15.07
C ALA A 11 -3.19 0.19 13.67
N SER A 12 -1.95 -0.25 13.44
CA SER A 12 -1.21 0.00 12.17
C SER A 12 -1.30 -1.19 11.19
N ALA A 13 -1.49 -2.40 11.72
CA ALA A 13 -1.78 -3.59 10.92
C ALA A 13 -3.11 -3.43 10.15
N ASP A 14 -4.20 -3.09 10.85
CA ASP A 14 -5.53 -2.85 10.27
C ASP A 14 -5.50 -1.91 9.06
N LYS A 15 -4.85 -0.75 9.19
CA LYS A 15 -4.76 0.24 8.10
C LYS A 15 -3.97 -0.31 6.92
N THR A 16 -2.86 -0.98 7.17
CA THR A 16 -2.04 -1.56 6.09
C THR A 16 -2.78 -2.68 5.39
N GLU A 17 -3.50 -3.52 6.12
CA GLU A 17 -4.32 -4.61 5.59
C GLU A 17 -5.49 -4.10 4.75
N GLU A 18 -6.16 -3.01 5.17
CA GLU A 18 -7.20 -2.35 4.38
C GLU A 18 -6.68 -1.91 3.00
N TRP A 19 -5.56 -1.19 2.98
CA TRP A 19 -4.95 -0.74 1.72
C TRP A 19 -4.39 -1.89 0.90
N THR A 20 -3.89 -2.94 1.54
CA THR A 20 -3.43 -4.14 0.86
C THR A 20 -4.59 -4.75 0.08
N ASN A 21 -5.73 -4.96 0.73
CA ASN A 21 -6.91 -5.53 0.11
C ASN A 21 -7.50 -4.62 -0.98
N LYS A 22 -7.42 -3.30 -0.79
CA LYS A 22 -7.94 -2.31 -1.75
C LYS A 22 -7.07 -2.17 -3.01
N LEU A 23 -5.74 -2.32 -2.89
CA LEU A 23 -4.79 -1.95 -3.94
C LEU A 23 -4.06 -3.13 -4.56
N SER A 24 -3.90 -4.26 -3.87
CA SER A 24 -3.13 -5.40 -4.39
C SER A 24 -3.64 -5.86 -5.74
N GLY A 25 -2.74 -5.99 -6.72
CA GLY A 25 -3.10 -6.42 -8.08
C GLY A 25 -3.72 -5.33 -8.97
N LYS A 26 -3.99 -4.13 -8.45
CA LYS A 26 -4.49 -3.01 -9.25
C LYS A 26 -3.36 -2.26 -9.95
N LYS A 27 -3.67 -1.65 -11.09
CA LYS A 27 -2.73 -0.80 -11.85
C LYS A 27 -2.89 0.67 -11.49
N LEU A 28 -1.77 1.38 -11.37
CA LEU A 28 -1.79 2.83 -11.19
C LEU A 28 -2.29 3.51 -12.48
N HIS A 29 -3.29 4.37 -12.34
CA HIS A 29 -3.82 5.24 -13.39
C HIS A 29 -3.75 6.70 -12.95
N ASP A 30 -3.71 7.63 -13.91
CA ASP A 30 -3.46 9.03 -13.59
C ASP A 30 -4.69 9.75 -13.02
N SER A 31 -5.86 9.48 -13.58
CA SER A 31 -7.08 10.26 -13.29
C SER A 31 -8.33 9.45 -12.93
N GLU A 32 -8.32 8.13 -13.10
CA GLU A 32 -9.50 7.28 -12.92
C GLU A 32 -9.21 6.08 -12.02
N SER A 33 -10.23 5.64 -11.29
CA SER A 33 -10.19 4.46 -10.43
C SER A 33 -11.33 3.52 -10.81
N ASN A 34 -11.04 2.24 -10.95
CA ASN A 34 -11.99 1.18 -11.30
C ASN A 34 -11.72 -0.08 -10.44
N ALA A 35 -12.36 -1.20 -10.76
CA ALA A 35 -12.08 -2.50 -10.19
C ALA A 35 -10.62 -2.91 -10.40
N GLU A 36 -10.04 -2.62 -11.58
CA GLU A 36 -8.70 -3.06 -11.97
C GLU A 36 -7.61 -1.98 -11.80
N CYS A 37 -8.00 -0.73 -11.57
CA CYS A 37 -7.07 0.40 -11.47
C CYS A 37 -7.40 1.34 -10.33
N PHE A 38 -6.39 2.11 -9.88
CA PHE A 38 -6.55 3.14 -8.86
C PHE A 38 -5.77 4.38 -9.27
N CYS A 39 -6.22 5.55 -8.82
CA CYS A 39 -5.49 6.80 -9.02
C CYS A 39 -4.98 7.38 -7.70
N LYS A 40 -4.06 8.34 -7.80
CA LYS A 40 -3.43 9.00 -6.65
C LYS A 40 -4.45 9.75 -5.77
N LYS A 41 -5.60 10.13 -6.33
CA LYS A 41 -6.67 10.82 -5.61
C LYS A 41 -7.39 9.92 -4.60
N ASP A 42 -7.34 8.60 -4.80
CA ASP A 42 -7.91 7.61 -3.89
C ASP A 42 -6.98 7.26 -2.71
N LEU A 43 -5.74 7.73 -2.75
CA LEU A 43 -4.74 7.49 -1.71
C LEU A 43 -4.87 8.53 -0.59
N PRO A 44 -4.39 8.22 0.63
CA PRO A 44 -4.34 9.19 1.72
C PRO A 44 -3.47 10.39 1.36
N GLN A 45 -3.65 11.49 2.09
CA GLN A 45 -2.91 12.73 1.86
C GLN A 45 -1.39 12.50 1.89
N GLU A 46 -0.90 11.73 2.85
CA GLU A 46 0.49 11.28 2.90
C GLU A 46 0.62 9.92 2.21
N HIS A 47 1.07 9.94 0.96
CA HIS A 47 1.37 8.72 0.20
C HIS A 47 2.65 8.85 -0.59
N ARG A 48 3.27 7.72 -0.89
CA ARG A 48 4.43 7.61 -1.77
C ARG A 48 4.27 6.41 -2.69
N ILE A 49 4.45 6.65 -3.98
CA ILE A 49 4.47 5.58 -4.98
C ILE A 49 5.92 5.23 -5.26
N VAL A 50 6.25 3.95 -5.07
CA VAL A 50 7.59 3.42 -5.24
C VAL A 50 7.59 2.54 -6.48
N ALA A 51 8.16 3.07 -7.56
CA ALA A 51 8.40 2.34 -8.78
C ALA A 51 9.49 1.28 -8.58
N PRO A 52 9.51 0.19 -9.37
CA PRO A 52 10.58 -0.81 -9.30
C PRO A 52 11.95 -0.15 -9.54
N GLY A 53 12.93 -0.48 -8.70
CA GLY A 53 14.28 0.09 -8.78
C GLY A 53 14.40 1.53 -8.30
N ALA A 54 13.32 2.18 -7.85
CA ALA A 54 13.39 3.51 -7.26
C ALA A 54 14.16 3.47 -5.94
N MET A 55 15.18 4.32 -5.80
CA MET A 55 15.83 4.52 -4.50
C MET A 55 14.91 5.32 -3.59
N VAL A 56 14.58 4.73 -2.44
CA VAL A 56 13.77 5.37 -1.40
C VAL A 56 14.60 5.58 -0.15
N THR A 57 14.41 6.72 0.51
CA THR A 57 14.98 7.00 1.82
C THR A 57 14.25 6.16 2.89
N LYS A 58 15.02 5.65 3.85
CA LYS A 58 14.54 4.94 5.05
C LYS A 58 14.13 5.91 6.16
N ASP A 59 13.50 7.01 5.78
CA ASP A 59 12.89 7.95 6.72
C ASP A 59 11.55 7.41 7.19
N LEU A 60 11.34 7.35 8.51
CA LEU A 60 10.15 6.78 9.14
C LEU A 60 9.04 7.82 9.24
N ASN A 61 7.95 7.60 8.51
CA ASN A 61 6.72 8.37 8.61
C ASN A 61 5.52 7.43 8.78
N GLU A 62 5.04 7.30 10.01
CA GLU A 62 3.97 6.38 10.40
C GLU A 62 2.63 6.66 9.70
N ASN A 63 2.40 7.91 9.24
CA ASN A 63 1.17 8.30 8.55
C ASN A 63 1.25 8.10 7.03
N ARG A 64 2.45 7.88 6.47
CA ARG A 64 2.66 7.76 5.03
C ARG A 64 2.37 6.35 4.54
N LEU A 65 1.45 6.23 3.58
CA LEU A 65 1.23 5.00 2.84
C LEU A 65 2.24 4.88 1.70
N ASN A 66 3.11 3.87 1.74
CA ASN A 66 3.96 3.50 0.62
C ASN A 66 3.25 2.44 -0.24
N VAL A 67 3.16 2.69 -1.54
CA VAL A 67 2.60 1.76 -2.53
C VAL A 67 3.72 1.33 -3.47
N TYR A 68 4.07 0.04 -3.44
CA TYR A 68 5.13 -0.54 -4.26
C TYR A 68 4.55 -1.13 -5.54
N LEU A 69 5.14 -0.75 -6.68
CA LEU A 69 4.73 -1.18 -8.00
C LEU A 69 5.77 -2.13 -8.62
N ASN A 70 5.29 -3.00 -9.50
CA ASN A 70 6.10 -3.77 -10.45
C ASN A 70 6.44 -2.97 -11.71
N GLU A 71 7.24 -3.58 -12.60
CA GLU A 71 7.59 -3.05 -13.93
C GLU A 71 6.36 -2.74 -14.79
N ASP A 72 5.28 -3.52 -14.65
CA ASP A 72 4.00 -3.29 -15.33
C ASP A 72 3.12 -2.19 -14.71
N GLY A 73 3.55 -1.58 -13.60
CA GLY A 73 2.79 -0.57 -12.85
C GLY A 73 1.67 -1.14 -11.97
N ILE A 74 1.75 -2.44 -11.65
CA ILE A 74 0.80 -3.17 -10.80
C ILE A 74 1.29 -3.16 -9.35
N VAL A 75 0.39 -2.97 -8.39
CA VAL A 75 0.72 -2.99 -6.96
C VAL A 75 1.10 -4.39 -6.50
N THR A 76 2.31 -4.52 -5.96
CA THR A 76 2.78 -5.75 -5.29
C THR A 76 2.43 -5.75 -3.82
N HIS A 77 2.71 -4.65 -3.16
CA HIS A 77 2.64 -4.55 -1.72
C HIS A 77 2.46 -3.10 -1.29
N VAL A 78 1.92 -2.91 -0.10
CA VAL A 78 1.77 -1.60 0.53
C VAL A 78 2.30 -1.67 1.96
N GLY A 79 2.82 -0.56 2.46
CA GLY A 79 3.34 -0.50 3.82
C GLY A 79 3.35 0.91 4.37
N HIS A 80 3.14 1.05 5.67
CA HIS A 80 3.28 2.33 6.36
C HIS A 80 4.70 2.52 6.87
N GLY A 81 5.20 3.74 6.75
CA GLY A 81 6.54 4.12 7.21
C GLY A 81 7.24 5.10 6.31
#